data_AF-A0A9W4J0V1-F1
#
_entry.id   AF-A0A9W4J0V1-F1
#
_cell.length_a   1.000
_cell.length_b   1.000
_cell.length_c   1.000
_cell.angle_alpha   90.00
_cell.angle_beta   90.00
_cell.angle_gamma   90.00
#
_symmetry.space_group_name_H-M   'P 1'
#
loop_
_entity.id
_entity.type
_entity.pdbx_description
1 polymer ?
#
loop_
_entity_poly.entity_id
_entity_poly.type
_entity_poly.pdbx_seq_one_letter_code
_entity_poly.pdbx_strand_id
1 'polypeptide(L)'
;MSNLDTALSQRHRLSIWHVYRSGLENLSITPFLVPGKEYGNSSNRNLTREDSTSSGNHSAQPSGYFVQHPSLLFHNTPRILRRGHEKGGDPICIIKLGAFWRSWLVQFSDDLKNVIDPRGLVRWECRSNSDNSISNNDREWKGYRVRSWRVWGESGAEYHRKVNARRKALKEEAEAEGLVGRSKGKAKENDLEMGVVESDGGLVGASQGMEDWEDEDTQPSSSRPSLPAETSQRKLADEALRLHWRSPFSINTRNYCFEYAGLKFSWEGTRDIHSDHGWNRNLLPFNHLNLVAKIPGLVEEEVLVAQYISSFSNDKHGQLWVFDSAVTKLLEKTGHPSKWIKITENNERFSLDIDWDVQQTRLYDIVMATSVCMIIGEWQKRAILWMFISTLYSAAVLGIL
;
A
#
# COMPACT_ATOMS: atom_id res chain seq x y z
N MET A 1 -33.27 -15.64 6.86
CA MET A 1 -31.94 -16.29 6.77
C MET A 1 -30.91 -15.19 6.66
N SER A 2 -29.76 -15.31 7.33
CA SER A 2 -28.71 -14.29 7.18
C SER A 2 -28.16 -14.32 5.74
N ASN A 3 -27.66 -13.18 5.25
CA ASN A 3 -27.00 -13.13 3.93
C ASN A 3 -25.80 -14.10 3.87
N LEU A 4 -25.16 -14.34 5.01
CA LEU A 4 -24.04 -15.27 5.14
C LEU A 4 -24.48 -16.73 4.93
N ASP A 5 -25.55 -17.18 5.60
CA ASP A 5 -26.05 -18.55 5.45
C ASP A 5 -26.50 -18.82 4.01
N THR A 6 -27.09 -17.81 3.37
CA THR A 6 -27.49 -17.89 1.96
C THR A 6 -26.27 -18.04 1.07
N ALA A 7 -25.23 -17.22 1.28
CA ALA A 7 -23.98 -17.30 0.54
C ALA A 7 -23.27 -18.66 0.74
N LEU A 8 -23.21 -19.17 1.96
CA LEU A 8 -22.60 -20.47 2.25
C LEU A 8 -23.42 -21.62 1.66
N SER A 9 -24.75 -21.53 1.69
CA SER A 9 -25.65 -22.57 1.14
C SER A 9 -25.58 -22.67 -0.38
N GLN A 10 -25.27 -21.57 -1.07
CA GLN A 10 -25.12 -21.55 -2.54
C GLN A 10 -23.83 -22.25 -3.04
N ARG A 11 -23.07 -22.92 -2.17
CA ARG A 11 -21.78 -23.56 -2.50
C ARG A 11 -20.84 -22.62 -3.23
N HIS A 12 -20.86 -21.34 -2.84
CA HIS A 12 -19.93 -20.38 -3.39
C HIS A 12 -18.50 -20.86 -3.15
N ARG A 13 -17.68 -20.85 -4.20
CA ARG A 13 -16.24 -20.98 -4.05
C ARG A 13 -15.75 -19.88 -3.10
N LEU A 14 -15.02 -20.29 -2.08
CA LEU A 14 -14.64 -19.45 -0.94
C LEU A 14 -13.13 -19.53 -0.71
N SER A 15 -12.46 -18.39 -0.78
CA SER A 15 -11.06 -18.26 -0.37
C SER A 15 -11.01 -17.77 1.08
N ILE A 16 -10.42 -18.58 1.97
CA ILE A 16 -10.23 -18.22 3.38
C ILE A 16 -8.77 -17.80 3.58
N TRP A 17 -8.59 -16.61 4.13
CA TRP A 17 -7.28 -16.02 4.44
C TRP A 17 -7.14 -15.79 5.94
N HIS A 18 -6.01 -16.21 6.49
CA HIS A 18 -5.62 -15.95 7.87
C HIS A 18 -4.66 -14.76 7.92
N VAL A 19 -4.96 -13.81 8.79
CA VAL A 19 -4.21 -12.55 8.89
C VAL A 19 -3.42 -12.54 10.18
N TYR A 20 -2.10 -12.62 10.03
CA TYR A 20 -1.15 -12.66 11.13
C TYR A 20 -0.32 -11.39 11.20
N ARG A 21 0.08 -11.05 12.42
CA ARG A 21 1.09 -10.04 12.65
C ARG A 21 2.48 -10.60 12.29
N SER A 22 3.29 -9.78 11.62
CA SER A 22 4.68 -10.12 11.28
C SER A 22 5.61 -8.99 11.76
N GLY A 23 6.24 -9.20 12.91
CA GLY A 23 6.99 -8.14 13.60
C GLY A 23 6.08 -7.04 14.16
N LEU A 24 6.61 -5.84 14.32
CA LEU A 24 5.87 -4.76 14.99
C LEU A 24 4.74 -4.19 14.12
N GLU A 25 4.96 -4.04 12.81
CA GLU A 25 4.07 -3.24 11.97
C GLU A 25 3.63 -3.90 10.65
N ASN A 26 4.23 -5.03 10.27
CA ASN A 26 3.88 -5.75 9.03
C ASN A 26 2.78 -6.80 9.27
N LEU A 27 2.09 -7.17 8.21
CA LEU A 27 1.07 -8.22 8.23
C LEU A 27 1.43 -9.31 7.21
N SER A 28 1.12 -10.56 7.57
CA SER A 28 1.17 -11.70 6.67
C SER A 28 -0.24 -12.23 6.50
N ILE A 29 -0.67 -12.41 5.26
CA ILE A 29 -1.98 -12.94 4.89
C ILE A 29 -1.73 -14.22 4.12
N THR A 30 -2.21 -15.34 4.64
CA THR A 30 -1.94 -16.67 4.08
C THR A 30 -3.20 -17.54 4.13
N PRO A 31 -3.43 -18.43 3.15
CA PRO A 31 -4.56 -19.35 3.17
C PRO A 31 -4.35 -20.49 4.16
N PHE A 32 -3.13 -20.63 4.70
CA PHE A 32 -2.76 -21.70 5.62
C PHE A 32 -2.75 -21.20 7.06
N LEU A 33 -3.18 -22.08 7.97
CA LEU A 33 -3.04 -21.85 9.40
C LEU A 33 -1.56 -21.93 9.81
N VAL A 34 -1.13 -21.04 10.71
CA VAL A 34 0.20 -21.06 11.32
C VAL A 34 0.05 -21.49 12.78
N PRO A 35 0.26 -22.78 13.12
CA PRO A 35 -0.10 -23.31 14.45
C PRO A 35 0.52 -22.56 15.62
N GLY A 36 1.76 -22.07 15.47
CA GLY A 36 2.44 -21.30 16.51
C GLY A 36 1.78 -19.96 16.84
N LYS A 37 0.99 -19.38 15.90
CA LYS A 37 0.28 -18.11 16.06
C LYS A 37 -1.20 -18.27 16.40
N GLU A 38 -1.76 -19.46 16.24
CA GLU A 38 -3.16 -19.74 16.58
C GLU A 38 -3.36 -19.86 18.10
N TYR A 39 -2.49 -20.60 18.78
CA TYR A 39 -2.72 -21.02 20.16
C TYR A 39 -1.99 -20.18 21.22
N GLY A 40 -1.33 -19.08 20.82
CA GLY A 40 -0.67 -18.15 21.73
C GLY A 40 0.36 -18.83 22.65
N ASN A 41 1.61 -18.97 22.20
CA ASN A 41 2.78 -19.30 23.02
C ASN A 41 2.52 -20.19 24.25
N SER A 42 2.11 -21.45 24.04
CA SER A 42 2.35 -22.47 25.07
C SER A 42 3.87 -22.66 25.15
N SER A 43 4.49 -22.27 26.27
CA SER A 43 5.92 -22.08 26.45
C SER A 43 6.80 -23.34 26.37
N ASN A 44 6.37 -24.41 25.71
CA ASN A 44 7.14 -25.64 25.55
C ASN A 44 7.33 -25.98 24.07
N ARG A 45 8.23 -25.27 23.39
CA ARG A 45 8.75 -25.72 22.09
C ARG A 45 10.24 -25.47 21.95
N ASN A 46 11.00 -26.39 22.54
CA ASN A 46 12.22 -26.94 21.94
C ASN A 46 11.90 -27.92 20.79
N LEU A 47 10.67 -27.95 20.28
CA LEU A 47 10.30 -28.73 19.10
C LEU A 47 10.65 -27.93 17.84
N THR A 48 11.88 -28.14 17.41
CA THR A 48 12.24 -28.39 16.01
C THR A 48 11.83 -27.32 15.02
N ARG A 49 12.68 -26.29 14.94
CA ARG A 49 12.82 -25.40 13.79
C ARG A 49 13.47 -26.16 12.61
N GLU A 50 12.86 -27.24 12.13
CA GLU A 50 13.38 -27.99 10.96
C GLU A 50 12.38 -28.14 9.80
N ASP A 51 11.09 -27.85 9.97
CA ASP A 51 10.10 -28.09 8.90
C ASP A 51 9.65 -26.87 8.09
N SER A 52 10.33 -25.72 8.19
CA SER A 52 10.05 -24.57 7.31
C SER A 52 10.95 -24.51 6.06
N THR A 53 11.88 -25.46 5.91
CA THR A 53 12.84 -25.54 4.80
C THR A 53 12.60 -26.73 3.87
N SER A 54 11.49 -27.46 4.01
CA SER A 54 11.05 -28.44 3.03
C SER A 54 10.51 -27.74 1.77
N SER A 55 11.47 -27.19 1.02
CA SER A 55 11.41 -26.82 -0.39
C SER A 55 11.14 -28.08 -1.22
N GLY A 56 9.93 -28.60 -1.12
CA GLY A 56 9.37 -29.52 -2.11
C GLY A 56 8.89 -28.69 -3.30
N ASN A 57 9.31 -29.08 -4.50
CA ASN A 57 8.99 -28.50 -5.81
C ASN A 57 7.48 -28.48 -6.14
N HIS A 58 6.66 -27.82 -5.32
CA HIS A 58 5.32 -27.39 -5.72
C HIS A 58 5.45 -26.03 -6.40
N SER A 59 5.07 -26.00 -7.67
CA SER A 59 5.13 -24.87 -8.58
C SER A 59 4.70 -23.53 -7.96
N ALA A 60 5.68 -22.64 -7.78
CA ALA A 60 5.72 -21.24 -8.24
C ALA A 60 4.45 -20.36 -8.17
N GLN A 61 3.51 -20.57 -7.25
CA GLN A 61 2.43 -19.62 -7.01
C GLN A 61 2.61 -18.98 -5.63
N PRO A 62 2.79 -17.64 -5.56
CA PRO A 62 2.82 -16.93 -4.29
C PRO A 62 1.39 -16.87 -3.74
N SER A 63 0.97 -17.94 -3.05
CA SER A 63 -0.40 -18.10 -2.53
C SER A 63 -0.65 -17.23 -1.30
N GLY A 64 -0.20 -15.98 -1.27
CA GLY A 64 -0.17 -15.15 -0.08
C GLY A 64 -0.15 -13.66 -0.37
N TYR A 65 -0.34 -12.86 0.67
CA TYR A 65 -0.07 -11.43 0.62
C TYR A 65 0.76 -10.99 1.82
N PHE A 66 1.60 -9.99 1.61
CA PHE A 66 2.42 -9.39 2.64
C PHE A 66 2.19 -7.88 2.66
N VAL A 67 1.86 -7.34 3.83
CA VAL A 67 1.68 -5.90 4.02
C VAL A 67 2.91 -5.36 4.72
N GLN A 68 3.71 -4.61 3.99
CA GLN A 68 4.89 -3.94 4.53
C GLN A 68 4.51 -2.56 5.08
N HIS A 69 4.92 -2.23 6.29
CA HIS A 69 4.87 -0.88 6.84
C HIS A 69 6.28 -0.39 7.15
N PRO A 70 6.86 0.46 6.29
CA PRO A 70 8.19 1.00 6.51
C PRO A 70 8.17 2.00 7.66
N SER A 71 9.01 1.80 8.67
CA SER A 71 9.21 2.79 9.73
C SER A 71 10.22 3.85 9.29
N LEU A 72 9.81 5.12 9.29
CA LEU A 72 10.67 6.28 9.03
C LEU A 72 10.28 7.41 10.00
N LEU A 73 11.23 7.88 10.81
CA LEU A 73 10.91 8.89 11.80
C LEU A 73 10.49 10.21 11.16
N PHE A 74 9.55 10.88 11.83
CA PHE A 74 8.94 12.16 11.41
C PHE A 74 8.10 12.07 10.13
N HIS A 75 7.77 10.86 9.69
CA HIS A 75 6.94 10.64 8.52
C HIS A 75 5.84 9.64 8.82
N ASN A 76 4.62 9.95 8.36
CA ASN A 76 3.55 8.98 8.22
C ASN A 76 3.72 8.30 6.85
N THR A 77 4.40 7.17 6.84
CA THR A 77 4.75 6.44 5.62
C THR A 77 3.57 5.59 5.15
N PRO A 78 3.40 5.40 3.83
CA PRO A 78 2.37 4.51 3.33
C PRO A 78 2.75 3.05 3.60
N ARG A 79 1.72 2.19 3.63
CA ARG A 79 1.89 0.74 3.60
C ARG A 79 1.94 0.25 2.16
N ILE A 80 2.57 -0.88 1.95
CA ILE A 80 2.65 -1.53 0.64
C ILE A 80 2.09 -2.93 0.75
N LEU A 81 1.07 -3.21 -0.05
CA LEU A 81 0.58 -4.58 -0.25
C LEU A 81 1.41 -5.25 -1.33
N ARG A 82 1.91 -6.45 -1.06
CA ARG A 82 2.71 -7.27 -1.97
C ARG A 82 2.07 -8.65 -2.15
N ARG A 83 2.23 -9.25 -3.33
CA ARG A 83 1.92 -10.69 -3.53
C ARG A 83 3.02 -11.55 -2.92
N GLY A 84 2.66 -12.64 -2.27
CA GLY A 84 3.56 -13.56 -1.57
C GLY A 84 3.63 -13.31 -0.06
N HIS A 85 4.41 -14.15 0.64
CA HIS A 85 4.50 -14.14 2.10
C HIS A 85 5.62 -13.26 2.67
N GLU A 86 6.43 -12.68 1.78
CA GLU A 86 7.66 -11.99 2.15
C GLU A 86 7.74 -10.58 1.57
N LYS A 87 8.67 -9.80 2.13
CA LYS A 87 8.98 -8.44 1.69
C LYS A 87 9.49 -8.38 0.24
N GLY A 88 10.06 -9.47 -0.29
CA GLY A 88 10.56 -9.56 -1.66
C GLY A 88 9.47 -9.68 -2.73
N GLY A 89 8.22 -9.90 -2.33
CA GLY A 89 7.09 -10.04 -3.25
C GLY A 89 6.81 -8.80 -4.10
N ASP A 90 6.19 -8.99 -5.26
CA ASP A 90 5.87 -7.90 -6.17
C ASP A 90 4.82 -6.95 -5.54
N PRO A 91 5.08 -5.63 -5.52
CA PRO A 91 4.15 -4.66 -4.94
C PRO A 91 2.91 -4.48 -5.83
N ILE A 92 1.74 -4.50 -5.20
CA ILE A 92 0.42 -4.38 -5.85
C ILE A 92 -0.11 -2.96 -5.74
N CYS A 93 -0.06 -2.41 -4.52
CA CYS A 93 -0.60 -1.10 -4.24
C CYS A 93 0.05 -0.43 -3.02
N ILE A 94 -0.09 0.89 -2.98
CA ILE A 94 0.31 1.75 -1.88
C ILE A 94 -0.95 2.15 -1.12
N ILE A 95 -0.96 1.95 0.20
CA ILE A 95 -2.08 2.26 1.09
C ILE A 95 -1.69 3.40 2.01
N LYS A 96 -2.39 4.52 1.91
CA LYS A 96 -2.23 5.71 2.75
C LYS A 96 -3.40 5.83 3.71
N LEU A 97 -3.10 6.00 4.98
CA LEU A 97 -4.08 6.26 6.04
C LEU A 97 -4.31 7.77 6.18
N GLY A 98 -5.57 8.20 6.07
CA GLY A 98 -6.00 9.55 6.40
C GLY A 98 -6.23 9.76 7.89
N ALA A 99 -6.65 10.97 8.26
CA ALA A 99 -6.87 11.34 9.65
C ALA A 99 -7.94 10.46 10.33
N PHE A 100 -7.64 9.97 11.54
CA PHE A 100 -8.56 9.21 12.40
C PHE A 100 -9.25 8.03 11.71
N TRP A 101 -8.55 7.34 10.80
CA TRP A 101 -9.12 6.25 10.00
C TRP A 101 -10.34 6.65 9.18
N ARG A 102 -10.66 7.94 9.02
CA ARG A 102 -11.87 8.38 8.31
C ARG A 102 -11.76 8.22 6.81
N SER A 103 -10.53 8.14 6.30
CA SER A 103 -10.30 7.89 4.89
C SER A 103 -9.07 7.05 4.67
N TRP A 104 -9.09 6.30 3.58
CA TRP A 104 -7.95 5.56 3.08
C TRP A 104 -7.79 5.88 1.60
N LEU A 105 -6.55 6.02 1.15
CA LEU A 105 -6.22 6.18 -0.26
C LEU A 105 -5.36 5.00 -0.69
N VAL A 106 -5.86 4.23 -1.64
CA VAL A 106 -5.19 3.05 -2.20
C VAL A 106 -4.81 3.36 -3.63
N GLN A 107 -3.52 3.30 -3.95
CA GLN A 107 -2.98 3.64 -5.26
C GLN A 107 -2.40 2.39 -5.91
N PHE A 108 -2.88 2.04 -7.09
CA PHE A 108 -2.44 0.87 -7.86
C PHE A 108 -1.57 1.33 -9.03
N SER A 109 -0.51 0.58 -9.32
CA SER A 109 0.21 0.69 -10.58
C SER A 109 0.98 -0.58 -10.89
N ASP A 110 1.11 -0.88 -12.18
CA ASP A 110 1.86 -2.04 -12.65
C ASP A 110 3.38 -1.83 -12.57
N ASP A 111 3.84 -0.56 -12.59
CA ASP A 111 5.26 -0.19 -12.48
C ASP A 111 5.75 0.00 -11.03
N LEU A 112 4.97 -0.41 -10.02
CA LEU A 112 5.31 -0.17 -8.62
C LEU A 112 6.67 -0.76 -8.20
N LYS A 113 7.12 -1.83 -8.86
CA LYS A 113 8.43 -2.46 -8.60
C LYS A 113 9.60 -1.50 -8.87
N ASN A 114 9.47 -0.64 -9.88
CA ASN A 114 10.49 0.35 -10.24
C ASN A 114 10.34 1.66 -9.45
N VAL A 115 9.14 1.92 -8.93
CA VAL A 115 8.81 3.12 -8.15
C VAL A 115 9.18 2.97 -6.68
N ILE A 116 9.03 1.77 -6.13
CA ILE A 116 9.31 1.47 -4.73
C ILE A 116 10.79 1.08 -4.55
N ASP A 117 11.41 1.60 -3.49
CA ASP A 117 12.76 1.21 -3.08
C ASP A 117 12.74 -0.02 -2.13
N PRO A 118 13.91 -0.62 -1.81
CA PRO A 118 13.98 -1.74 -0.86
C PRO A 118 13.54 -1.42 0.58
N ARG A 119 13.39 -0.14 0.95
CA ARG A 119 12.79 0.25 2.24
C ARG A 119 11.29 0.02 2.23
N GLY A 120 10.67 -0.05 1.06
CA GLY A 120 9.22 -0.06 0.88
C GLY A 120 8.66 1.36 0.83
N LEU A 121 9.42 2.32 0.29
CA LEU A 121 8.99 3.70 0.11
C LEU A 121 9.07 4.08 -1.37
N VAL A 122 8.26 5.05 -1.79
CA VAL A 122 8.39 5.64 -3.13
C VAL A 122 9.74 6.35 -3.23
N ARG A 123 10.51 6.00 -4.25
CA ARG A 123 11.78 6.64 -4.60
C ARG A 123 11.61 8.14 -4.78
N TRP A 124 12.61 8.92 -4.39
CA TRP A 124 12.54 10.38 -4.46
C TRP A 124 12.40 10.89 -5.89
N GLU A 125 13.02 10.18 -6.82
CA GLU A 125 13.07 10.44 -8.26
C GLU A 125 11.72 10.13 -8.93
N CYS A 126 10.90 9.29 -8.31
CA CYS A 126 9.58 8.90 -8.80
C CYS A 126 8.45 9.73 -8.16
N ARG A 127 8.76 10.85 -7.50
CA ARG A 127 7.75 11.77 -6.97
C ARG A 127 6.98 12.42 -8.12
N SER A 128 5.68 12.62 -7.93
CA SER A 128 4.85 13.22 -8.98
C SER A 128 5.04 14.73 -9.07
N ASN A 129 5.37 15.43 -7.97
CA ASN A 129 5.63 16.87 -7.96
C ASN A 129 7.07 17.18 -7.59
N SER A 130 7.64 18.21 -8.21
CA SER A 130 9.00 18.67 -7.93
C SER A 130 9.18 19.04 -6.44
N ASP A 131 8.17 19.70 -5.85
CA ASP A 131 8.09 20.10 -4.45
C ASP A 131 7.68 18.97 -3.47
N ASN A 132 7.39 17.78 -4.01
CA ASN A 132 6.90 16.62 -3.26
C ASN A 132 5.56 16.84 -2.51
N SER A 133 4.79 17.85 -2.91
CA SER A 133 3.41 18.00 -2.46
C SER A 133 2.55 16.89 -3.07
N ILE A 134 1.43 16.57 -2.41
CA ILE A 134 0.38 15.75 -3.01
C ILE A 134 -0.72 16.76 -3.29
N SER A 135 -0.96 17.08 -4.56
CA SER A 135 -2.03 17.96 -4.99
C SER A 135 -3.40 17.28 -4.75
N ASN A 136 -4.49 17.92 -5.17
CA ASN A 136 -5.83 17.32 -5.11
C ASN A 136 -6.01 16.05 -5.99
N ASN A 137 -4.97 15.59 -6.70
CA ASN A 137 -5.02 14.38 -7.49
C ASN A 137 -4.60 13.14 -6.68
N ASP A 138 -5.56 12.25 -6.47
CA ASP A 138 -5.42 10.98 -5.74
C ASP A 138 -4.40 10.01 -6.37
N ARG A 139 -3.98 10.22 -7.61
CA ARG A 139 -2.99 9.38 -8.30
C ARG A 139 -1.54 9.82 -8.05
N GLU A 140 -1.32 10.92 -7.35
CA GLU A 140 0.03 11.45 -7.13
C GLU A 140 0.79 10.71 -6.04
N TRP A 141 2.07 10.47 -6.29
CA TRP A 141 2.99 9.85 -5.38
C TRP A 141 3.86 10.88 -4.67
N LYS A 142 4.04 10.64 -3.37
CA LYS A 142 4.99 11.36 -2.52
C LYS A 142 6.26 10.53 -2.43
N GLY A 143 7.37 11.07 -2.92
CA GLY A 143 8.68 10.46 -2.80
C GLY A 143 9.30 10.68 -1.43
N TYR A 144 10.19 9.77 -1.03
CA TYR A 144 10.88 9.81 0.26
C TYR A 144 12.40 9.80 0.08
N ARG A 145 13.03 10.95 0.32
CA ARG A 145 14.48 11.10 0.20
C ARG A 145 15.23 10.19 1.20
N VAL A 146 16.38 9.66 0.77
CA VAL A 146 17.33 9.01 1.67
C VAL A 146 18.19 10.09 2.31
N ARG A 147 18.13 10.24 3.64
CA ARG A 147 18.95 11.18 4.40
C ARG A 147 20.40 10.68 4.52
N SER A 148 21.33 11.56 4.86
CA SER A 148 22.72 11.20 5.17
C SER A 148 22.84 10.48 6.53
N TRP A 149 21.90 10.73 7.43
CA TRP A 149 21.82 10.13 8.76
C TRP A 149 20.57 9.26 8.90
N ARG A 150 20.66 8.26 9.78
CA ARG A 150 19.59 7.31 10.11
C ARG A 150 19.43 7.22 11.61
N VAL A 151 18.19 7.07 12.06
CA VAL A 151 17.90 6.79 13.47
C VAL A 151 17.69 5.29 13.67
N TRP A 152 17.93 4.85 14.91
CA TRP A 152 17.67 3.47 15.31
C TRP A 152 16.20 3.09 15.08
N GLY A 153 15.95 1.85 14.64
CA GLY A 153 14.61 1.33 14.34
C GLY A 153 14.08 1.61 12.92
N GLU A 154 14.68 2.53 12.13
CA GLU A 154 14.16 2.85 10.79
C GLU A 154 14.33 1.69 9.79
N SER A 155 13.42 1.54 8.83
CA SER A 155 13.46 0.46 7.84
C SER A 155 14.57 0.62 6.79
N GLY A 156 15.16 -0.50 6.36
CA GLY A 156 16.11 -0.58 5.24
C GLY A 156 17.50 0.02 5.50
N ALA A 157 18.09 -0.33 6.64
CA ALA A 157 19.44 0.06 7.04
C ALA A 157 20.51 -0.25 5.97
N GLU A 158 20.43 -1.41 5.33
CA GLU A 158 21.37 -1.83 4.28
C GLU A 158 21.28 -0.94 3.04
N TYR A 159 20.06 -0.62 2.61
CA TYR A 159 19.84 0.28 1.47
C TYR A 159 20.40 1.67 1.77
N HIS A 160 20.15 2.21 2.96
CA HIS A 160 20.73 3.48 3.40
C HIS A 160 22.27 3.46 3.37
N ARG A 161 22.91 2.41 3.89
CA ARG A 161 24.37 2.25 3.84
C ARG A 161 24.89 2.24 2.40
N LYS A 162 24.24 1.48 1.51
CA LYS A 162 24.62 1.40 0.08
C LYS A 162 24.50 2.76 -0.62
N VAL A 163 23.39 3.48 -0.41
CA VAL A 163 23.17 4.80 -1.02
C VAL A 163 24.21 5.81 -0.53
N ASN A 164 24.50 5.86 0.77
CA ASN A 164 25.47 6.81 1.29
C ASN A 164 26.92 6.45 0.93
N ALA A 165 27.25 5.16 0.85
CA ALA A 165 28.55 4.73 0.33
C ALA A 165 28.72 5.15 -1.14
N ARG A 166 27.69 5.00 -1.97
CA ARG A 166 27.70 5.46 -3.37
C ARG A 166 27.85 6.97 -3.46
N ARG A 167 27.10 7.75 -2.67
CA ARG A 167 27.24 9.22 -2.61
C ARG A 167 28.64 9.66 -2.21
N LYS A 168 29.26 8.96 -1.26
CA LYS A 168 30.64 9.20 -0.85
C LYS A 168 31.62 8.91 -1.98
N ALA A 169 31.49 7.76 -2.65
CA ALA A 169 32.35 7.40 -3.78
C ALA A 169 32.26 8.39 -4.95
N LEU A 170 31.04 8.80 -5.33
CA LEU A 170 30.84 9.82 -6.39
C LEU A 170 31.45 11.17 -6.03
N LYS A 171 31.41 11.54 -4.74
CA LYS A 171 32.06 12.76 -4.26
C LYS A 171 33.59 12.66 -4.36
N GLU A 172 34.17 11.53 -3.97
CA GLU A 172 35.60 11.27 -4.08
C GLU A 172 36.07 11.26 -5.56
N GLU A 173 35.27 10.69 -6.47
CA GLU A 173 35.52 10.71 -7.91
C GLU A 173 35.49 12.14 -8.49
N ALA A 174 34.47 12.93 -8.16
CA ALA A 174 34.37 14.33 -8.59
C ALA A 174 35.52 15.22 -8.04
N GLU A 175 35.99 14.93 -6.82
CA GLU A 175 37.17 15.58 -6.23
C GLU A 175 38.46 15.17 -6.97
N ALA A 176 38.60 13.90 -7.35
CA ALA A 176 39.75 13.39 -8.10
C ALA A 176 39.82 13.95 -9.54
N GLU A 177 38.68 14.18 -10.19
CA GLU A 177 38.60 14.79 -11.53
C GLU A 177 38.86 16.31 -11.52
N GLY A 178 39.09 16.93 -10.35
CA GLY A 178 39.35 18.36 -10.23
C GLY A 178 38.15 19.25 -10.57
N LEU A 179 36.95 18.66 -10.68
CA LEU A 179 35.70 19.37 -10.98
C LEU A 179 35.19 20.20 -9.79
N VAL A 180 35.70 19.93 -8.57
CA VAL A 180 35.35 20.69 -7.37
C VAL A 180 36.27 21.90 -7.22
N GLY A 181 36.04 22.90 -8.08
CA GLY A 181 36.55 24.25 -7.88
C GLY A 181 36.16 24.77 -6.50
N ARG A 182 37.14 25.34 -5.79
CA ARG A 182 37.19 25.78 -4.39
C ARG A 182 36.11 26.80 -3.98
N SER A 183 34.84 26.43 -4.08
CA SER A 183 33.74 27.23 -3.55
C SER A 183 33.45 26.78 -2.12
N LYS A 184 34.23 27.29 -1.17
CA LYS A 184 33.92 27.27 0.29
C LYS A 184 32.74 28.20 0.61
N GLY A 185 31.70 28.22 -0.22
CA GLY A 185 30.40 28.74 0.15
C GLY A 185 29.61 27.61 0.80
N LYS A 186 28.84 27.90 1.86
CA LYS A 186 27.82 27.00 2.41
C LYS A 186 26.74 26.72 1.35
N ALA A 187 27.07 25.97 0.31
CA ALA A 187 26.10 25.40 -0.60
C ALA A 187 25.36 24.33 0.20
N LYS A 188 24.05 24.52 0.37
CA LYS A 188 23.15 23.51 0.91
C LYS A 188 23.46 22.18 0.21
N GLU A 189 23.82 21.17 0.98
CA GLU A 189 24.13 19.78 0.56
C GLU A 189 22.89 19.03 0.03
N ASN A 190 21.97 19.74 -0.64
CA ASN A 190 20.66 19.23 -1.02
C ASN A 190 20.47 18.96 -2.51
N ASP A 191 21.31 19.50 -3.40
CA ASP A 191 21.00 19.48 -4.85
C ASP A 191 22.02 18.72 -5.72
N LEU A 192 23.00 18.03 -5.13
CA LEU A 192 23.87 17.09 -5.87
C LEU A 192 23.17 15.72 -6.02
N GLU A 193 22.05 15.71 -6.73
CA GLU A 193 21.41 14.50 -7.26
C GLU A 193 20.90 14.83 -8.67
N MET A 194 21.74 14.53 -9.67
CA MET A 194 21.47 14.52 -11.13
C MET A 194 20.90 15.81 -11.73
N GLY A 195 21.77 16.56 -12.42
CA GLY A 195 21.41 17.76 -13.16
C GLY A 195 20.28 17.54 -14.17
N VAL A 196 19.11 18.06 -13.84
CA VAL A 196 18.18 18.60 -14.83
C VAL A 196 18.70 20.00 -15.15
N VAL A 197 19.13 20.20 -16.39
CA VAL A 197 19.51 21.50 -16.93
C VAL A 197 18.27 22.40 -16.88
N GLU A 198 18.28 23.42 -16.03
CA GLU A 198 17.30 24.50 -16.06
C GLU A 198 17.42 25.22 -17.41
N SER A 199 16.31 25.22 -18.15
CA SER A 199 16.10 26.04 -19.35
C SER A 199 15.53 27.37 -18.90
N ASP A 200 16.21 28.46 -19.24
CA ASP A 200 15.74 29.83 -19.11
C ASP A 200 14.35 29.98 -19.75
N GLY A 201 13.38 30.36 -18.93
CA GLY A 201 12.07 30.83 -19.34
C GLY A 201 11.90 32.27 -18.93
N GLY A 202 12.25 33.20 -19.83
CA GLY A 202 11.85 34.60 -19.70
C GLY A 202 10.35 34.78 -19.95
N LEU A 203 9.71 35.71 -19.23
CA LEU A 203 8.62 36.52 -19.79
C LEU A 203 8.50 37.88 -19.07
N VAL A 204 8.92 38.92 -19.81
CA VAL A 204 8.31 40.23 -20.07
C VAL A 204 7.61 41.02 -18.94
N GLY A 205 8.11 42.25 -18.69
CA GLY A 205 7.28 43.36 -18.20
C GLY A 205 8.00 44.63 -17.72
N ALA A 206 8.41 45.51 -18.65
CA ALA A 206 8.64 46.99 -18.56
C ALA A 206 9.42 47.56 -17.34
N SER A 207 10.52 48.30 -17.52
CA SER A 207 10.53 49.65 -18.11
C SER A 207 11.95 50.25 -18.13
N GLN A 208 12.28 50.90 -19.24
CA GLN A 208 12.95 52.21 -19.34
C GLN A 208 14.45 52.36 -19.00
N GLY A 209 15.26 52.41 -20.07
CA GLY A 209 16.29 53.45 -20.23
C GLY A 209 17.76 52.99 -20.24
N MET A 210 18.47 53.48 -21.27
CA MET A 210 19.87 53.94 -21.24
C MET A 210 20.96 53.03 -21.89
N GLU A 211 21.41 53.52 -23.05
CA GLU A 211 22.79 53.58 -23.59
C GLU A 211 23.56 52.30 -23.98
N ASP A 212 23.55 52.03 -25.29
CA ASP A 212 24.69 52.21 -26.21
C ASP A 212 26.05 51.63 -25.79
N TRP A 213 26.33 50.39 -26.22
CA TRP A 213 27.69 49.89 -26.51
C TRP A 213 27.60 48.82 -27.62
N GLU A 214 28.13 49.18 -28.79
CA GLU A 214 28.48 48.24 -29.87
C GLU A 214 29.74 47.48 -29.45
N ASP A 215 29.65 46.16 -29.31
CA ASP A 215 30.82 45.28 -29.39
C ASP A 215 30.46 44.05 -30.23
N GLU A 216 31.06 44.05 -31.40
CA GLU A 216 31.05 43.02 -32.43
C GLU A 216 32.04 41.93 -32.01
N ASP A 217 31.55 40.81 -31.47
CA ASP A 217 32.43 39.66 -31.24
C ASP A 217 31.77 38.32 -31.61
N THR A 218 32.49 37.64 -32.49
CA THR A 218 32.10 36.44 -33.23
C THR A 218 32.14 35.22 -32.32
N GLN A 219 30.98 34.64 -31.99
CA GLN A 219 30.91 33.34 -31.30
C GLN A 219 31.06 32.17 -32.28
N PRO A 220 31.97 31.20 -32.02
CA PRO A 220 32.02 29.95 -32.76
C PRO A 220 30.87 29.03 -32.32
N SER A 221 30.04 28.64 -33.30
CA SER A 221 28.98 27.66 -33.17
C SER A 221 29.53 26.28 -32.81
N SER A 222 29.58 25.97 -31.50
CA SER A 222 29.76 24.62 -31.00
C SER A 222 28.40 23.91 -31.01
N SER A 223 28.15 23.17 -32.09
CA SER A 223 27.00 22.27 -32.24
C SER A 223 27.11 21.12 -31.25
N ARG A 224 26.63 21.34 -30.02
CA ARG A 224 26.45 20.29 -29.01
C ARG A 224 25.25 19.43 -29.44
N PRO A 225 25.38 18.10 -29.57
CA PRO A 225 24.25 17.25 -29.90
C PRO A 225 23.21 17.38 -28.79
N SER A 226 22.04 17.93 -29.12
CA SER A 226 20.90 17.93 -28.22
C SER A 226 20.49 16.48 -27.99
N LEU A 227 20.88 15.92 -26.84
CA LEU A 227 20.29 14.69 -26.31
C LEU A 227 18.76 14.87 -26.32
N PRO A 228 17.99 13.87 -26.77
CA PRO A 228 16.54 13.99 -26.76
C PRO A 228 16.11 14.29 -25.33
N ALA A 229 15.42 15.42 -25.16
CA ALA A 229 14.74 15.72 -23.93
C ALA A 229 13.70 14.62 -23.73
N GLU A 230 14.09 13.55 -23.02
CA GLU A 230 13.14 12.69 -22.33
C GLU A 230 12.37 13.63 -21.40
N THR A 231 11.25 14.15 -21.89
CA THR A 231 10.24 14.80 -21.07
C THR A 231 9.91 13.78 -20.00
N SER A 232 10.52 13.96 -18.83
CA SER A 232 10.40 13.11 -17.65
C SER A 232 8.91 12.99 -17.36
N GLN A 233 8.32 11.92 -17.91
CA GLN A 233 6.88 11.79 -17.95
C GLN A 233 6.46 11.59 -16.50
N ARG A 234 5.68 12.54 -16.00
CA ARG A 234 5.25 12.59 -14.61
C ARG A 234 4.67 11.24 -14.22
N LYS A 235 5.39 10.50 -13.39
CA LYS A 235 4.96 9.17 -12.96
C LYS A 235 3.79 9.33 -11.99
N LEU A 236 2.63 8.83 -12.39
CA LEU A 236 1.39 8.81 -11.61
C LEU A 236 0.98 7.35 -11.41
N ALA A 237 0.19 7.09 -10.36
CA ALA A 237 -0.49 5.80 -10.21
C ALA A 237 -1.38 5.54 -11.42
N ASP A 238 -1.60 4.28 -11.80
CA ASP A 238 -2.53 3.91 -12.88
C ASP A 238 -3.98 4.09 -12.43
N GLU A 239 -4.25 3.75 -11.18
CA GLU A 239 -5.56 3.86 -10.55
C GLU A 239 -5.41 4.32 -9.10
N ALA A 240 -6.42 5.03 -8.61
CA ALA A 240 -6.50 5.42 -7.21
C ALA A 240 -7.93 5.23 -6.70
N LEU A 241 -8.04 4.67 -5.50
CA LEU A 241 -9.29 4.33 -4.84
C LEU A 241 -9.31 4.99 -3.47
N ARG A 242 -10.32 5.82 -3.23
CA ARG A 242 -10.49 6.52 -1.98
C ARG A 242 -11.67 5.92 -1.21
N LEU A 243 -11.37 5.36 -0.04
CA LEU A 243 -12.37 4.86 0.89
C LEU A 243 -12.73 5.97 1.86
N HIS A 244 -14.01 6.21 2.04
CA HIS A 244 -14.51 7.22 2.97
C HIS A 244 -15.42 6.59 4.01
N TRP A 245 -15.14 6.88 5.28
CA TRP A 245 -16.06 6.56 6.37
C TRP A 245 -17.24 7.55 6.34
N ARG A 246 -18.41 7.08 5.89
CA ARG A 246 -19.57 7.94 5.64
C ARG A 246 -20.08 8.67 6.88
N SER A 247 -20.12 7.99 8.02
CA SER A 247 -20.59 8.60 9.26
C SER A 247 -19.91 8.00 10.48
N PRO A 248 -18.83 8.63 10.98
CA PRO A 248 -18.07 8.12 12.12
C PRO A 248 -18.82 8.17 13.45
N PHE A 249 -19.85 9.00 13.55
CA PHE A 249 -20.65 9.21 14.75
C PHE A 249 -22.09 8.70 14.63
N SER A 250 -22.40 7.93 13.59
CA SER A 250 -23.72 7.27 13.48
C SER A 250 -23.78 5.97 14.26
N ILE A 251 -25.01 5.47 14.46
CA ILE A 251 -25.30 4.12 14.96
C ILE A 251 -24.68 3.06 14.05
N ASN A 252 -24.59 3.34 12.74
CA ASN A 252 -23.88 2.53 11.76
C ASN A 252 -22.38 2.82 11.82
N THR A 253 -21.79 2.57 12.98
CA THR A 253 -20.35 2.67 13.15
C THR A 253 -19.69 1.76 12.11
N ARG A 254 -18.70 2.28 11.39
CA ARG A 254 -17.89 1.54 10.39
C ARG A 254 -18.64 1.20 9.10
N ASN A 255 -19.06 2.26 8.39
CA ASN A 255 -19.48 2.17 6.99
C ASN A 255 -18.47 2.91 6.10
N TYR A 256 -17.56 2.15 5.47
CA TYR A 256 -16.60 2.69 4.51
C TYR A 256 -17.07 2.43 3.09
N CYS A 257 -17.21 3.47 2.29
CA CYS A 257 -17.66 3.35 0.91
C CYS A 257 -16.55 3.72 -0.06
N PHE A 258 -16.55 3.04 -1.21
CA PHE A 258 -15.74 3.38 -2.38
C PHE A 258 -16.46 2.95 -3.66
N GLU A 259 -15.99 3.41 -4.81
CA GLU A 259 -16.54 3.06 -6.11
C GLU A 259 -15.43 2.51 -7.00
N TYR A 260 -15.72 1.46 -7.77
CA TYR A 260 -14.79 0.87 -8.73
C TYR A 260 -15.56 0.28 -9.90
N ALA A 261 -15.15 0.61 -11.14
CA ALA A 261 -15.79 0.14 -12.36
C ALA A 261 -17.33 0.37 -12.38
N GLY A 262 -17.80 1.50 -11.85
CA GLY A 262 -19.22 1.83 -11.72
C GLY A 262 -19.99 1.04 -10.66
N LEU A 263 -19.33 0.12 -9.94
CA LEU A 263 -19.89 -0.59 -8.81
C LEU A 263 -19.60 0.15 -7.51
N LYS A 264 -20.60 0.24 -6.64
CA LYS A 264 -20.45 0.84 -5.31
C LYS A 264 -20.20 -0.25 -4.28
N PHE A 265 -19.12 -0.10 -3.52
CA PHE A 265 -18.75 -1.03 -2.46
C PHE A 265 -18.91 -0.36 -1.11
N SER A 266 -19.37 -1.12 -0.11
CA SER A 266 -19.42 -0.72 1.29
C SER A 266 -18.86 -1.81 2.20
N TRP A 267 -17.88 -1.44 3.03
CA TRP A 267 -17.52 -2.21 4.22
C TRP A 267 -18.45 -1.80 5.36
N GLU A 268 -19.22 -2.74 5.87
CA GLU A 268 -20.26 -2.51 6.87
C GLU A 268 -20.02 -3.39 8.10
N GLY A 269 -20.18 -2.82 9.29
CA GLY A 269 -20.19 -3.57 10.54
C GLY A 269 -21.27 -4.64 10.56
N THR A 270 -20.93 -5.86 10.96
CA THR A 270 -21.88 -6.97 11.06
C THR A 270 -21.81 -7.68 12.41
N ARG A 271 -22.95 -8.24 12.83
CA ARG A 271 -23.07 -9.20 13.94
C ARG A 271 -23.33 -10.62 13.43
N ASP A 272 -23.59 -10.76 12.13
CA ASP A 272 -23.90 -12.03 11.47
C ASP A 272 -22.61 -12.78 11.19
N ILE A 273 -22.21 -13.60 12.15
CA ILE A 273 -21.03 -14.46 12.08
C ILE A 273 -21.51 -15.90 12.09
N HIS A 274 -20.80 -16.76 11.36
CA HIS A 274 -21.01 -18.21 11.40
C HIS A 274 -21.03 -18.77 12.84
N SER A 275 -21.89 -19.76 13.09
CA SER A 275 -22.15 -20.32 14.42
C SER A 275 -20.91 -20.84 15.14
N ASP A 276 -19.92 -21.30 14.38
CA ASP A 276 -18.67 -21.89 14.90
C ASP A 276 -17.79 -20.88 15.65
N HIS A 277 -18.12 -19.58 15.57
CA HIS A 277 -17.39 -18.50 16.24
C HIS A 277 -18.18 -17.88 17.41
N GLY A 278 -19.06 -18.65 18.05
CA GLY A 278 -20.03 -18.17 19.04
C GLY A 278 -19.48 -17.26 20.15
N TRP A 279 -18.27 -17.49 20.65
CA TRP A 279 -17.65 -16.64 21.68
C TRP A 279 -17.25 -15.26 21.15
N ASN A 280 -16.71 -15.19 19.93
CA ASN A 280 -16.32 -13.92 19.30
C ASN A 280 -17.53 -13.02 19.07
N ARG A 281 -18.68 -13.61 18.76
CA ARG A 281 -19.95 -12.90 18.52
C ARG A 281 -20.37 -12.02 19.69
N ASN A 282 -20.20 -12.50 20.92
CA ASN A 282 -20.67 -11.79 22.12
C ASN A 282 -19.65 -10.76 22.61
N LEU A 283 -18.35 -11.04 22.44
CA LEU A 283 -17.28 -10.20 22.96
C LEU A 283 -16.86 -9.08 21.99
N LEU A 284 -17.04 -9.28 20.68
CA LEU A 284 -16.67 -8.30 19.65
C LEU A 284 -17.78 -8.01 18.64
N PRO A 285 -19.01 -7.69 19.09
CA PRO A 285 -20.17 -7.57 18.19
C PRO A 285 -20.03 -6.50 17.10
N PHE A 286 -19.01 -5.65 17.16
CA PHE A 286 -18.80 -4.58 16.18
C PHE A 286 -17.55 -4.77 15.32
N ASN A 287 -16.67 -5.75 15.61
CA ASN A 287 -15.36 -5.86 14.94
C ASN A 287 -15.36 -6.72 13.68
N HIS A 288 -16.51 -7.30 13.34
CA HIS A 288 -16.70 -8.06 12.12
C HIS A 288 -17.24 -7.14 11.04
N LEU A 289 -16.80 -7.36 9.80
CA LEU A 289 -17.12 -6.48 8.68
C LEU A 289 -17.53 -7.30 7.47
N ASN A 290 -18.55 -6.84 6.76
CA ASN A 290 -18.97 -7.36 5.46
C ASN A 290 -18.58 -6.37 4.38
N LEU A 291 -18.01 -6.85 3.28
CA LEU A 291 -17.88 -6.09 2.04
C LEU A 291 -19.05 -6.43 1.15
N VAL A 292 -19.90 -5.44 0.89
CA VAL A 292 -21.07 -5.56 0.02
C VAL A 292 -20.84 -4.74 -1.24
N ALA A 293 -21.21 -5.28 -2.39
CA ALA A 293 -21.25 -4.57 -3.65
C ALA A 293 -22.69 -4.32 -4.10
N LYS A 294 -22.97 -3.10 -4.58
CA LYS A 294 -24.24 -2.71 -5.18
C LYS A 294 -24.05 -2.51 -6.67
N ILE A 295 -24.87 -3.21 -7.46
CA ILE A 295 -24.81 -3.17 -8.92
C ILE A 295 -25.81 -2.14 -9.43
N PRO A 296 -25.39 -1.14 -10.23
CA PRO A 296 -26.30 -0.12 -10.73
C PRO A 296 -27.39 -0.74 -11.62
N GLY A 297 -28.63 -0.26 -11.50
CA GLY A 297 -29.77 -0.70 -12.32
C GLY A 297 -30.53 -1.92 -11.77
N LEU A 298 -29.98 -2.65 -10.81
CA LEU A 298 -30.67 -3.70 -10.06
C LEU A 298 -31.00 -3.13 -8.69
N VAL A 299 -32.22 -2.60 -8.54
CA VAL A 299 -32.63 -1.69 -7.44
C VAL A 299 -32.35 -2.25 -6.04
N GLU A 300 -32.17 -3.57 -5.86
CA GLU A 300 -31.95 -4.18 -4.54
C GLU A 300 -30.96 -5.36 -4.51
N GLU A 301 -30.20 -5.64 -5.59
CA GLU A 301 -29.26 -6.77 -5.55
C GLU A 301 -27.94 -6.37 -4.88
N GLU A 302 -27.89 -6.58 -3.56
CA GLU A 302 -26.66 -6.52 -2.77
C GLU A 302 -25.92 -7.85 -2.82
N VAL A 303 -24.64 -7.81 -3.22
CA VAL A 303 -23.79 -8.99 -3.33
C VAL A 303 -22.75 -8.96 -2.22
N LEU A 304 -22.75 -9.98 -1.35
CA LEU A 304 -21.71 -10.15 -0.33
C LEU A 304 -20.42 -10.64 -0.99
N VAL A 305 -19.39 -9.80 -1.00
CA VAL A 305 -18.11 -10.06 -1.69
C VAL A 305 -17.06 -10.63 -0.75
N ALA A 306 -17.00 -10.12 0.48
CA ALA A 306 -16.07 -10.61 1.48
C ALA A 306 -16.63 -10.42 2.89
N GLN A 307 -16.10 -11.18 3.84
CA GLN A 307 -16.38 -11.03 5.27
C GLN A 307 -15.08 -11.11 6.06
N TYR A 308 -14.84 -10.14 6.94
CA TYR A 308 -13.74 -10.16 7.88
C TYR A 308 -14.22 -10.47 9.28
N ILE A 309 -13.61 -11.49 9.89
CA ILE A 309 -13.87 -11.96 11.24
C ILE A 309 -12.66 -11.65 12.10
N SER A 310 -12.78 -10.67 13.00
CA SER A 310 -11.69 -10.32 13.91
C SER A 310 -11.41 -11.43 14.92
N SER A 311 -10.14 -11.55 15.32
CA SER A 311 -9.65 -12.39 16.42
C SER A 311 -9.14 -11.52 17.58
N PHE A 312 -9.11 -12.12 18.78
CA PHE A 312 -8.50 -11.55 19.99
C PHE A 312 -7.04 -11.89 20.18
N SER A 313 -6.51 -12.84 19.41
CA SER A 313 -5.11 -13.24 19.56
C SER A 313 -4.18 -12.06 19.28
N ASN A 314 -3.12 -11.95 20.07
CA ASN A 314 -2.10 -10.92 19.90
C ASN A 314 -1.34 -11.06 18.57
N ASP A 315 -1.25 -12.29 18.05
CA ASP A 315 -0.48 -12.63 16.86
C ASP A 315 -1.35 -12.84 15.61
N LYS A 316 -2.67 -13.01 15.79
CA LYS A 316 -3.64 -13.17 14.69
C LYS A 316 -4.68 -12.08 14.76
N HIS A 317 -4.73 -11.24 13.73
CA HIS A 317 -5.72 -10.18 13.62
C HIS A 317 -7.13 -10.73 13.38
N GLY A 318 -7.25 -11.80 12.58
CA GLY A 318 -8.53 -12.38 12.23
C GLY A 318 -8.47 -13.36 11.05
N GLN A 319 -9.63 -13.60 10.46
CA GLN A 319 -9.82 -14.35 9.23
C GLN A 319 -10.58 -13.49 8.22
N LEU A 320 -10.19 -13.54 6.96
CA LEU A 320 -10.85 -12.86 5.85
C LEU A 320 -11.37 -13.92 4.88
N TRP A 321 -12.66 -13.88 4.64
CA TRP A 321 -13.40 -14.79 3.76
C TRP A 321 -13.73 -14.01 2.49
N VAL A 322 -13.29 -14.47 1.32
CA VAL A 322 -13.56 -13.85 0.03
C VAL A 322 -14.39 -14.81 -0.82
N PHE A 323 -15.58 -14.38 -1.23
CA PHE A 323 -16.51 -15.18 -2.01
C PHE A 323 -16.13 -15.08 -3.50
N ASP A 324 -15.25 -15.96 -3.96
CA ASP A 324 -14.66 -15.94 -5.32
C ASP A 324 -15.72 -15.94 -6.42
N SER A 325 -16.81 -16.68 -6.24
CA SER A 325 -17.95 -16.69 -7.17
C SER A 325 -18.70 -15.35 -7.22
N ALA A 326 -18.79 -14.63 -6.10
CA ALA A 326 -19.36 -13.29 -6.08
C ALA A 326 -18.45 -12.30 -6.81
N VAL A 327 -17.13 -12.39 -6.60
CA VAL A 327 -16.14 -11.60 -7.36
C VAL A 327 -16.30 -11.87 -8.85
N THR A 328 -16.30 -13.13 -9.27
CA THR A 328 -16.46 -13.55 -10.67
C THR A 328 -17.74 -13.00 -11.30
N LYS A 329 -18.88 -13.12 -10.61
CA LYS A 329 -20.16 -12.55 -11.04
C LYS A 329 -20.10 -11.03 -11.23
N LEU A 330 -19.38 -10.30 -10.37
CA LEU A 330 -19.17 -8.86 -10.53
C LEU A 330 -18.29 -8.56 -11.75
N LEU A 331 -17.28 -9.38 -12.02
CA LEU A 331 -16.42 -9.23 -13.20
C LEU A 331 -17.21 -9.36 -14.50
N GLU A 332 -18.00 -10.43 -14.62
CA GLU A 332 -18.86 -10.68 -15.78
C GLU A 332 -19.81 -9.50 -16.02
N LYS A 333 -20.43 -8.97 -14.96
CA LYS A 333 -21.38 -7.86 -15.05
C LYS A 333 -20.75 -6.53 -15.46
N THR A 334 -19.51 -6.26 -15.07
CA THR A 334 -18.85 -4.98 -15.41
C THR A 334 -18.42 -4.89 -16.88
N GLY A 335 -18.46 -6.00 -17.64
CA GLY A 335 -18.17 -5.98 -19.07
C GLY A 335 -16.76 -5.50 -19.42
N HIS A 336 -15.86 -5.45 -18.43
CA HIS A 336 -14.44 -5.22 -18.64
C HIS A 336 -13.75 -6.58 -18.59
N PRO A 337 -13.51 -7.28 -19.72
CA PRO A 337 -12.58 -8.40 -19.80
C PRO A 337 -11.17 -7.97 -20.24
N SER A 338 -10.97 -6.71 -20.64
CA SER A 338 -9.74 -6.21 -21.28
C SER A 338 -8.57 -5.83 -20.35
N LYS A 339 -8.79 -5.66 -19.03
CA LYS A 339 -7.71 -5.43 -18.03
C LYS A 339 -7.26 -6.70 -17.29
N TRP A 340 -7.75 -7.86 -17.70
CA TRP A 340 -7.71 -9.13 -16.96
C TRP A 340 -6.81 -10.16 -17.63
N ILE A 341 -6.34 -9.85 -18.84
CA ILE A 341 -5.35 -10.64 -19.54
C ILE A 341 -4.00 -10.09 -19.09
N LYS A 342 -3.29 -10.84 -18.22
CA LYS A 342 -1.83 -10.78 -18.25
C LYS A 342 -1.47 -11.10 -19.69
N ILE A 343 -1.03 -10.09 -20.45
CA ILE A 343 -0.36 -10.34 -21.72
C ILE A 343 0.96 -11.00 -21.32
N THR A 344 0.92 -12.32 -21.15
CA THR A 344 2.13 -13.11 -21.19
C THR A 344 2.70 -12.89 -22.59
N GLU A 345 4.00 -12.62 -22.70
CA GLU A 345 4.69 -12.15 -23.91
C GLU A 345 4.45 -13.00 -25.19
N ASN A 346 3.85 -14.18 -25.06
CA ASN A 346 3.62 -15.13 -26.16
C ASN A 346 2.29 -14.96 -26.93
N ASN A 347 1.42 -14.01 -26.60
CA ASN A 347 0.22 -13.67 -27.39
C ASN A 347 -0.74 -14.84 -27.70
N GLU A 348 -0.63 -15.96 -26.99
CA GLU A 348 -1.58 -17.07 -27.07
C GLU A 348 -2.78 -16.75 -26.18
N ARG A 349 -3.97 -16.63 -26.79
CA ARG A 349 -5.25 -16.57 -26.08
C ARG A 349 -5.48 -17.90 -25.38
N PHE A 350 -4.89 -18.10 -24.21
CA PHE A 350 -5.31 -19.16 -23.31
C PHE A 350 -6.72 -18.84 -22.80
N SER A 351 -7.65 -19.79 -22.96
CA SER A 351 -8.87 -19.78 -22.15
C SER A 351 -8.43 -19.97 -20.71
N LEU A 352 -8.45 -18.87 -19.96
CA LEU A 352 -8.18 -18.88 -18.52
C LEU A 352 -9.07 -19.94 -17.86
N ASP A 353 -8.47 -20.79 -17.03
CA ASP A 353 -9.22 -21.67 -16.15
C ASP A 353 -9.85 -20.74 -15.11
N ILE A 354 -11.10 -20.35 -15.37
CA ILE A 354 -11.89 -19.31 -14.66
C ILE A 354 -11.72 -19.42 -13.14
N ASP A 355 -11.52 -20.65 -12.68
CA ASP A 355 -11.38 -21.04 -11.30
C ASP A 355 -10.12 -20.50 -10.59
N TRP A 356 -8.91 -20.56 -11.19
CA TRP A 356 -7.70 -20.09 -10.50
C TRP A 356 -7.35 -18.62 -10.77
N ASP A 357 -7.90 -18.05 -11.83
CA ASP A 357 -7.49 -16.75 -12.30
C ASP A 357 -8.13 -15.58 -11.55
N VAL A 358 -9.23 -15.80 -10.81
CA VAL A 358 -9.91 -14.72 -10.07
C VAL A 358 -8.98 -14.02 -9.07
N GLN A 359 -8.04 -14.74 -8.45
CA GLN A 359 -7.08 -14.17 -7.49
C GLN A 359 -5.98 -13.33 -8.17
N GLN A 360 -5.77 -13.50 -9.47
CA GLN A 360 -4.81 -12.70 -10.25
C GLN A 360 -5.42 -11.40 -10.75
N THR A 361 -6.69 -11.16 -10.43
CA THR A 361 -7.41 -10.03 -10.98
C THR A 361 -7.28 -8.73 -10.17
N ARG A 362 -7.48 -7.60 -10.85
CA ARG A 362 -7.44 -6.27 -10.21
C ARG A 362 -8.54 -6.10 -9.15
N LEU A 363 -9.77 -6.59 -9.41
CA LEU A 363 -10.84 -6.51 -8.41
C LEU A 363 -10.49 -7.31 -7.15
N TYR A 364 -9.88 -8.48 -7.30
CA TYR A 364 -9.43 -9.25 -6.14
C TYR A 364 -8.37 -8.51 -5.33
N ASP A 365 -7.38 -7.90 -6.01
CA ASP A 365 -6.38 -7.05 -5.37
C ASP A 365 -7.02 -5.86 -4.63
N ILE A 366 -8.10 -5.29 -5.17
CA ILE A 366 -8.88 -4.23 -4.51
C ILE A 366 -9.59 -4.76 -3.27
N VAL A 367 -10.24 -5.92 -3.35
CA VAL A 367 -10.85 -6.57 -2.19
C VAL A 367 -9.80 -6.75 -1.10
N MET A 368 -8.65 -7.34 -1.43
CA MET A 368 -7.55 -7.57 -0.48
C MET A 368 -7.00 -6.26 0.11
N ALA A 369 -6.73 -5.24 -0.72
CA ALA A 369 -6.20 -3.96 -0.26
C ALA A 369 -7.19 -3.23 0.67
N THR A 370 -8.47 -3.21 0.32
CA THR A 370 -9.49 -2.57 1.16
C THR A 370 -9.76 -3.35 2.45
N SER A 371 -9.71 -4.69 2.42
CA SER A 371 -9.72 -5.51 3.63
C SER A 371 -8.57 -5.16 4.56
N VAL A 372 -7.35 -5.00 4.03
CA VAL A 372 -6.17 -4.60 4.80
C VAL A 372 -6.38 -3.25 5.49
N CYS A 373 -6.94 -2.25 4.80
CA CYS A 373 -7.31 -0.97 5.41
C CYS A 373 -8.23 -1.18 6.62
N MET A 374 -9.27 -1.99 6.46
CA MET A 374 -10.23 -2.27 7.53
C MET A 374 -9.57 -2.98 8.71
N ILE A 375 -8.79 -4.03 8.45
CA ILE A 375 -8.10 -4.83 9.48
C ILE A 375 -7.18 -3.95 10.32
N ILE A 376 -6.37 -3.11 9.67
CA ILE A 376 -5.45 -2.20 10.34
C ILE A 376 -6.23 -1.17 11.16
N GLY A 377 -7.25 -0.55 10.55
CA GLY A 377 -8.09 0.43 11.24
C GLY A 377 -8.75 -0.14 12.48
N GLU A 378 -9.28 -1.37 12.39
CA GLU A 378 -9.90 -2.05 13.53
C GLU A 378 -8.89 -2.39 14.63
N TRP A 379 -7.72 -2.87 14.26
CA TRP A 379 -6.67 -3.14 15.23
C TRP A 379 -6.19 -1.86 15.95
N GLN A 380 -5.96 -0.77 15.20
CA GLN A 380 -5.52 0.51 15.79
C GLN A 380 -6.57 1.10 16.74
N LYS A 381 -7.86 1.04 16.37
CA LYS A 381 -8.96 1.45 17.24
C LYS A 381 -8.99 0.65 18.55
N ARG A 382 -8.83 -0.68 18.48
CA ARG A 382 -8.76 -1.53 19.67
C ARG A 382 -7.56 -1.20 20.54
N ALA A 383 -6.39 -1.00 19.94
CA ALA A 383 -5.18 -0.64 20.68
C ALA A 383 -5.38 0.67 21.46
N ILE A 384 -6.02 1.67 20.85
CA ILE A 384 -6.34 2.95 21.50
C ILE A 384 -7.36 2.77 22.62
N LEU A 385 -8.42 2.00 22.39
CA LEU A 385 -9.40 1.69 23.44
C LEU A 385 -8.73 1.01 24.64
N TRP A 386 -7.85 0.04 24.41
CA TRP A 386 -7.11 -0.63 25.48
C TRP A 386 -6.18 0.33 26.22
N MET A 387 -5.51 1.25 25.53
CA MET A 387 -4.72 2.30 26.17
C MET A 387 -5.58 3.19 27.07
N PHE A 388 -6.77 3.60 26.62
CA PHE A 388 -7.69 4.40 27.44
C PHE A 388 -8.18 3.64 28.67
N ILE A 389 -8.62 2.39 28.50
CA ILE A 389 -9.08 1.54 29.61
C ILE A 389 -7.94 1.34 30.63
N SER A 390 -6.73 1.03 30.16
CA SER A 390 -5.56 0.86 31.02
C SER A 390 -5.23 2.13 31.78
N THR A 391 -5.31 3.30 31.12
CA THR A 391 -5.03 4.60 31.74
C THR A 391 -6.06 4.94 32.82
N LEU A 392 -7.35 4.73 32.52
CA LEU A 392 -8.44 4.94 33.49
C LEU A 392 -8.32 4.00 34.70
N TYR A 393 -7.99 2.73 34.46
CA TYR A 393 -7.75 1.75 35.51
C TYR A 393 -6.58 2.17 36.41
N SER A 394 -5.45 2.58 35.82
CA SER A 394 -4.30 3.08 36.58
C SER A 394 -4.63 4.33 37.39
N ALA A 395 -5.42 5.27 36.84
CA ALA A 395 -5.85 6.47 37.55
C ALA A 395 -6.76 6.16 38.75
N ALA A 396 -7.69 5.21 38.58
CA ALA A 396 -8.57 4.75 39.66
C ALA A 396 -7.79 4.03 40.77
N VAL A 397 -6.83 3.17 40.43
CA VAL A 397 -5.98 2.46 41.41
C VAL A 397 -5.10 3.42 42.22
N LEU A 398 -4.65 4.52 41.61
CA LEU A 398 -3.86 5.56 42.29
C LEU A 398 -4.71 6.57 43.08
N GLY A 399 -6.04 6.43 43.10
CA GLY A 399 -6.94 7.35 43.81
C GLY A 399 -6.97 8.77 43.23
N ILE A 400 -6.68 8.92 41.93
CA ILE A 400 -6.69 10.22 41.23
C ILE A 400 -8.12 10.55 40.72
N LEU A 401 -9.00 9.55 40.65
CA LEU A 401 -10.43 9.64 40.33
C LEU A 401 -11.24 9.26 41.57
#